data_AF-A0AAU2Q7A4-F1
#
_entry.id   AF-A0AAU2Q7A4-F1
#
_cell.length_a   1.000
_cell.length_b   1.000
_cell.length_c   1.000
_cell.angle_alpha   90.00
_cell.angle_beta   90.00
_cell.angle_gamma   90.00
#
_symmetry.space_group_name_H-M   'P 1'
#
loop_
_entity.id
_entity.type
_entity.pdbx_description
1 polymer ?
#
loop_
_entity_poly.entity_id
_entity_poly.type
_entity_poly.pdbx_seq_one_letter_code
_entity_poly.pdbx_strand_id
1 'polypeptide(L)'
;MPTTIKTLSPEVGRIDTAGLRGYDADALAKCALDAGQPWWRRTACAEALAGRVPQRRVDELTACLQDTGDVGTVRIALLHLLADRTELLPWLRHEDRGQDSAYGMAEAVLEARSALGDLTAVGALSTLAFGPWRHRREIGEAELDELTARHGAEAVLARLDVARPEDRSVIVRMRRHAGEDVTDALADPDRGVAHRAQEFLADPVRLRGALAAAPTEEAKLWAVYALHRLTDDTAETRHLYEELGRPRVEVSGLDEELRAAIVHEYGPWAEERSDPRWRIEALCTQPPPAADPAERLQRASAALTAAGLAPKPPLSCGEAHRQGDGTYDVIGYGESGGEVHISTLGRFAADHDEDPDVRRALESAGFRWIDDAVGSIRVTDLGVYHFGSRNPLDVRTLLFYWQD
;
A
#
# COMPACT_ATOMS: atom_id res chain seq x y z
N MET A 1 -2.11 48.03 -0.45
CA MET A 1 -2.58 47.55 -1.78
C MET A 1 -3.95 46.92 -1.58
N PRO A 2 -4.90 47.06 -2.53
CA PRO A 2 -6.19 46.37 -2.40
C PRO A 2 -5.94 44.86 -2.37
N THR A 3 -6.50 44.17 -1.37
CA THR A 3 -6.46 42.71 -1.28
C THR A 3 -7.18 42.13 -2.49
N THR A 4 -6.52 41.26 -3.24
CA THR A 4 -7.08 40.55 -4.39
C THR A 4 -6.90 39.04 -4.22
N ILE A 5 -7.67 38.24 -4.94
CA ILE A 5 -7.48 36.78 -4.95
C ILE A 5 -6.04 36.42 -5.36
N LYS A 6 -5.47 37.12 -6.34
CA LYS A 6 -4.08 36.88 -6.80
C LYS A 6 -3.05 37.13 -5.69
N THR A 7 -3.25 38.16 -4.87
CA THR A 7 -2.34 38.44 -3.73
C THR A 7 -2.52 37.45 -2.59
N LEU A 8 -3.70 36.83 -2.44
CA LEU A 8 -3.98 35.79 -1.46
C LEU A 8 -3.59 34.38 -1.93
N SER A 9 -3.34 34.20 -3.23
CA SER A 9 -2.97 32.92 -3.85
C SER A 9 -1.91 33.10 -4.94
N PRO A 10 -0.73 33.66 -4.62
CA PRO A 10 0.31 33.96 -5.60
C PRO A 10 0.82 32.71 -6.33
N GLU A 11 1.11 31.64 -5.59
CA GLU A 11 1.71 30.40 -6.12
C GLU A 11 1.32 29.18 -5.27
N VAL A 12 1.64 27.99 -5.78
CA VAL A 12 1.43 26.72 -5.08
C VAL A 12 2.16 26.75 -3.74
N GLY A 13 1.50 26.30 -2.67
CA GLY A 13 2.07 26.25 -1.30
C GLY A 13 2.08 27.59 -0.55
N ARG A 14 1.68 28.71 -1.18
CA ARG A 14 1.58 30.02 -0.53
C ARG A 14 0.19 30.60 -0.69
N ILE A 15 -0.79 29.92 -0.08
CA ILE A 15 -2.21 30.28 -0.15
C ILE A 15 -2.64 30.80 1.22
N ASP A 16 -3.16 32.03 1.26
CA ASP A 16 -3.80 32.61 2.45
C ASP A 16 -5.26 32.16 2.51
N THR A 17 -5.48 30.94 2.99
CA THR A 17 -6.82 30.35 3.13
C THR A 17 -7.74 31.17 4.02
N ALA A 18 -7.21 31.78 5.09
CA ALA A 18 -8.00 32.62 5.99
C ALA A 18 -8.46 33.90 5.28
N GLY A 19 -7.55 34.55 4.54
CA GLY A 19 -7.86 35.70 3.70
C GLY A 19 -8.88 35.36 2.61
N LEU A 20 -8.77 34.21 1.94
CA LEU A 20 -9.75 33.74 0.96
C LEU A 20 -11.12 33.48 1.58
N ARG A 21 -11.19 32.89 2.79
CA ARG A 21 -12.45 32.69 3.53
C ARG A 21 -13.16 34.01 3.87
N GLY A 22 -12.39 35.08 4.10
CA GLY A 22 -12.92 36.43 4.32
C GLY A 22 -13.27 37.22 3.04
N TYR A 23 -12.92 36.70 1.86
CA TYR A 23 -13.11 37.40 0.57
C TYR A 23 -14.54 37.24 0.03
N ASP A 24 -14.96 38.09 -0.92
CA ASP A 24 -16.30 38.03 -1.53
C ASP A 24 -16.58 36.65 -2.19
N ALA A 25 -17.70 36.03 -1.83
CA ALA A 25 -18.04 34.68 -2.28
C ALA A 25 -18.36 34.60 -3.79
N ASP A 26 -18.97 35.63 -4.38
CA ASP A 26 -19.24 35.61 -5.83
C ASP A 26 -17.94 35.77 -6.64
N ALA A 27 -17.00 36.58 -6.16
CA ALA A 27 -15.69 36.72 -6.76
C ALA A 27 -14.89 35.41 -6.69
N LEU A 28 -14.97 34.67 -5.58
CA LEU A 28 -14.34 33.36 -5.44
C LEU A 28 -14.97 32.32 -6.37
N ALA A 29 -16.31 32.28 -6.46
CA ALA A 29 -17.01 31.39 -7.38
C ALA A 29 -16.61 31.67 -8.84
N LYS A 30 -16.56 32.95 -9.24
CA LYS A 30 -16.04 33.34 -10.57
C LYS A 30 -14.61 32.89 -10.79
N CYS A 31 -13.74 33.03 -9.78
CA CYS A 31 -12.36 32.59 -9.88
C CYS A 31 -12.24 31.07 -10.01
N ALA A 32 -13.07 30.29 -9.31
CA ALA A 32 -13.09 28.83 -9.43
C ALA A 32 -13.53 28.37 -10.84
N LEU A 33 -14.47 29.10 -11.44
CA LEU A 33 -15.02 28.84 -12.79
C LEU A 33 -14.13 29.33 -13.94
N ASP A 34 -13.19 30.24 -13.68
CA ASP A 34 -12.34 30.82 -14.72
C ASP A 34 -11.22 29.86 -15.13
N ALA A 35 -11.40 29.16 -16.25
CA ALA A 35 -10.40 28.26 -16.84
C ALA A 35 -9.07 28.97 -17.22
N GLY A 36 -9.05 30.30 -17.30
CA GLY A 36 -7.83 31.08 -17.47
C GLY A 36 -7.00 31.23 -16.18
N GLN A 37 -7.54 30.86 -15.01
CA GLN A 37 -6.78 30.79 -13.76
C GLN A 37 -6.06 29.45 -13.61
N PRO A 38 -4.88 29.43 -12.97
CA PRO A 38 -4.20 28.19 -12.66
C PRO A 38 -5.01 27.35 -11.67
N TRP A 39 -4.95 26.03 -11.84
CA TRP A 39 -5.77 25.07 -11.09
C TRP A 39 -5.65 25.19 -9.57
N TRP A 40 -4.45 25.47 -9.03
CA TRP A 40 -4.24 25.59 -7.58
C TRP A 40 -5.01 26.77 -6.98
N ARG A 41 -5.14 27.86 -7.73
CA ARG A 41 -5.93 29.03 -7.31
C ARG A 41 -7.42 28.74 -7.41
N ARG A 42 -7.85 28.09 -8.49
CA ARG A 42 -9.25 27.69 -8.69
C ARG A 42 -9.71 26.76 -7.57
N THR A 43 -8.89 25.77 -7.24
CA THR A 43 -9.10 24.81 -6.15
C THR A 43 -9.24 25.54 -4.80
N ALA A 44 -8.28 26.40 -4.43
CA ALA A 44 -8.35 27.15 -3.18
C ALA A 44 -9.55 28.09 -3.09
N CYS A 45 -9.99 28.66 -4.21
CA CYS A 45 -11.21 29.47 -4.25
C CYS A 45 -12.47 28.61 -4.03
N ALA A 46 -12.54 27.42 -4.64
CA ALA A 46 -13.63 26.47 -4.44
C ALA A 46 -13.71 26.02 -2.96
N GLU A 47 -12.59 25.61 -2.37
CA GLU A 47 -12.52 25.23 -0.94
C GLU A 47 -12.92 26.37 0.00
N ALA A 48 -12.52 27.61 -0.32
CA ALA A 48 -12.87 28.77 0.49
C ALA A 48 -14.37 29.09 0.48
N LEU A 49 -15.18 28.54 -0.45
CA LEU A 49 -16.62 28.73 -0.53
C LEU A 49 -17.43 27.87 0.47
N ALA A 50 -16.79 26.99 1.23
CA ALA A 50 -17.47 26.12 2.19
C ALA A 50 -18.47 26.89 3.07
N GLY A 51 -19.72 26.45 3.08
CA GLY A 51 -20.83 27.06 3.85
C GLY A 51 -21.39 28.38 3.31
N ARG A 52 -20.91 28.87 2.15
CA ARG A 52 -21.28 30.20 1.61
C ARG A 52 -21.36 30.26 0.07
N VAL A 53 -21.79 29.15 -0.55
CA VAL A 53 -21.96 29.06 -2.00
C VAL A 53 -23.03 30.05 -2.48
N PRO A 54 -22.70 30.99 -3.40
CA PRO A 54 -23.69 31.91 -3.94
C PRO A 54 -24.74 31.16 -4.76
N GLN A 55 -26.01 31.21 -4.36
CA GLN A 55 -27.11 30.45 -5.01
C GLN A 55 -27.18 30.67 -6.53
N ARG A 56 -26.94 31.90 -6.99
CA ARG A 56 -26.94 32.26 -8.42
C ARG A 56 -25.84 31.59 -9.26
N ARG A 57 -24.84 30.98 -8.62
CA ARG A 57 -23.68 30.34 -9.27
C ARG A 57 -23.73 28.82 -9.24
N VAL A 58 -24.72 28.22 -8.57
CA VAL A 58 -24.72 26.78 -8.35
C VAL A 58 -24.77 26.00 -9.66
N ASP A 59 -25.58 26.43 -10.63
CA ASP A 59 -25.68 25.75 -11.92
C ASP A 59 -24.35 25.80 -12.69
N GLU A 60 -23.65 26.94 -12.65
CA GLU A 60 -22.32 27.10 -13.26
C GLU A 60 -21.27 26.22 -12.57
N LEU A 61 -21.26 26.17 -11.23
CA LEU A 61 -20.35 25.33 -10.43
C LEU A 61 -20.63 23.83 -10.67
N THR A 62 -21.91 23.47 -10.80
CA THR A 62 -22.33 22.10 -11.12
C THR A 62 -21.88 21.72 -12.53
N ALA A 63 -22.04 22.60 -13.52
CA ALA A 63 -21.58 22.35 -14.88
C ALA A 63 -20.05 22.14 -14.93
N CYS A 64 -19.27 22.96 -14.19
CA CYS A 64 -17.82 22.82 -14.08
C CYS A 64 -17.40 21.50 -13.40
N LEU A 65 -18.10 21.09 -12.32
CA LEU A 65 -17.92 19.77 -11.71
C LEU A 65 -18.13 18.62 -12.72
N GLN A 66 -19.16 18.73 -13.55
CA GLN A 66 -19.58 17.71 -14.50
C GLN A 66 -18.70 17.64 -15.76
N ASP A 67 -17.94 18.69 -16.06
CA ASP A 67 -17.05 18.77 -17.22
C ASP A 67 -15.80 17.91 -17.05
N THR A 68 -15.77 16.75 -17.71
CA THR A 68 -14.63 15.81 -17.69
C THR A 68 -13.38 16.37 -18.38
N GLY A 69 -13.49 17.45 -19.15
CA GLY A 69 -12.36 18.15 -19.75
C GLY A 69 -11.64 19.12 -18.79
N ASP A 70 -12.22 19.42 -17.63
CA ASP A 70 -11.63 20.29 -16.63
C ASP A 70 -10.65 19.54 -15.70
N VAL A 71 -9.90 20.29 -14.91
CA VAL A 71 -8.88 19.78 -14.00
C VAL A 71 -9.52 19.03 -12.84
N GLY A 72 -9.15 17.75 -12.68
CA GLY A 72 -9.70 16.86 -11.65
C GLY A 72 -9.67 17.42 -10.23
N THR A 73 -8.59 18.09 -9.80
CA THR A 73 -8.49 18.68 -8.46
C THR A 73 -9.51 19.79 -8.21
N VAL A 74 -9.83 20.59 -9.23
CA VAL A 74 -10.88 21.62 -9.14
C VAL A 74 -12.25 20.94 -9.04
N ARG A 75 -12.49 19.91 -9.88
CA ARG A 75 -13.74 19.14 -9.87
C ARG A 75 -13.99 18.46 -8.52
N ILE A 76 -12.98 17.85 -7.92
CA ILE A 76 -13.06 17.24 -6.59
C ILE A 76 -13.41 18.30 -5.52
N ALA A 77 -12.74 19.44 -5.53
CA ALA A 77 -13.05 20.53 -4.59
C ALA A 77 -14.48 21.06 -4.75
N LEU A 78 -14.97 21.16 -5.99
CA LEU A 78 -16.37 21.51 -6.27
C LEU A 78 -17.35 20.41 -5.84
N LEU A 79 -16.98 19.14 -5.96
CA LEU A 79 -17.79 18.03 -5.50
C LEU A 79 -17.96 18.07 -3.98
N HIS A 80 -16.87 18.22 -3.23
CA HIS A 80 -16.93 18.37 -1.76
C HIS A 80 -17.78 19.59 -1.36
N LEU A 81 -17.68 20.68 -2.13
CA LEU A 81 -18.46 21.89 -1.86
C LEU A 81 -19.97 21.69 -2.08
N LEU A 82 -20.36 20.83 -3.01
CA LEU A 82 -21.76 20.61 -3.43
C LEU A 82 -22.30 19.24 -2.98
N ALA A 83 -21.59 18.53 -2.11
CA ALA A 83 -21.87 17.12 -1.79
C ALA A 83 -23.25 16.90 -1.12
N ASP A 84 -23.83 17.91 -0.47
CA ASP A 84 -25.14 17.85 0.18
C ASP A 84 -26.33 18.02 -0.79
N ARG A 85 -26.06 18.30 -2.06
CA ARG A 85 -27.06 18.56 -3.08
C ARG A 85 -27.64 17.26 -3.63
N THR A 86 -28.82 16.90 -3.14
CA THR A 86 -29.55 15.71 -3.59
C THR A 86 -29.80 15.66 -5.10
N GLU A 87 -29.81 16.81 -5.77
CA GLU A 87 -29.96 16.89 -7.23
C GLU A 87 -28.78 16.29 -8.00
N LEU A 88 -27.61 16.15 -7.36
CA LEU A 88 -26.44 15.50 -7.95
C LEU A 88 -26.54 13.97 -7.95
N LEU A 89 -27.42 13.38 -7.14
CA LEU A 89 -27.46 11.93 -6.95
C LEU A 89 -27.65 11.13 -8.25
N PRO A 90 -28.53 11.52 -9.20
CA PRO A 90 -28.64 10.84 -10.49
C PRO A 90 -27.32 10.87 -11.29
N TRP A 91 -26.60 11.98 -11.25
CA TRP A 91 -25.30 12.11 -11.92
C TRP A 91 -24.22 11.27 -11.21
N LEU A 92 -24.18 11.28 -9.88
CA LEU A 92 -23.23 10.50 -9.08
C LEU A 92 -23.40 8.99 -9.26
N ARG A 93 -24.62 8.51 -9.50
CA ARG A 93 -24.93 7.09 -9.74
C ARG A 93 -24.64 6.62 -11.16
N HIS A 94 -24.37 7.53 -12.09
CA HIS A 94 -24.16 7.17 -13.49
C HIS A 94 -22.90 6.31 -13.65
N GLU A 95 -22.97 5.26 -14.47
CA GLU A 95 -21.88 4.28 -14.64
C GLU A 95 -20.56 4.91 -15.11
N ASP A 96 -20.64 5.93 -15.97
CA ASP A 96 -19.49 6.72 -16.42
C ASP A 96 -18.65 7.31 -15.28
N ARG A 97 -19.21 7.51 -14.08
CA ARG A 97 -18.44 8.03 -12.93
C ARG A 97 -17.44 7.01 -12.39
N GLY A 98 -17.71 5.71 -12.57
CA GLY A 98 -16.74 4.67 -12.26
C GLY A 98 -15.55 4.60 -13.23
N GLN A 99 -15.66 5.27 -14.39
CA GLN A 99 -14.62 5.32 -15.42
C GLN A 99 -13.94 6.69 -15.53
N ASP A 100 -14.24 7.63 -14.63
CA ASP A 100 -13.60 8.94 -14.62
C ASP A 100 -12.11 8.78 -14.28
N SER A 101 -11.24 9.08 -15.26
CA SER A 101 -9.80 8.86 -15.15
C SER A 101 -9.08 9.93 -14.33
N ALA A 102 -9.79 10.96 -13.87
CA ALA A 102 -9.24 11.95 -12.96
C ALA A 102 -8.86 11.28 -11.63
N TYR A 103 -7.57 11.38 -11.28
CA TYR A 103 -7.03 10.82 -10.04
C TYR A 103 -7.81 11.31 -8.80
N GLY A 104 -8.33 10.39 -7.99
CA GLY A 104 -9.10 10.68 -6.77
C GLY A 104 -10.59 10.95 -6.99
N MET A 105 -11.07 11.04 -8.24
CA MET A 105 -12.46 11.39 -8.53
C MET A 105 -13.43 10.27 -8.15
N ALA A 106 -13.05 9.00 -8.36
CA ALA A 106 -13.90 7.85 -8.01
C ALA A 106 -14.15 7.79 -6.50
N GLU A 107 -13.12 8.04 -5.69
CA GLU A 107 -13.21 8.15 -4.24
C GLU A 107 -14.12 9.30 -3.81
N ALA A 108 -13.92 10.50 -4.38
CA ALA A 108 -14.74 11.68 -4.08
C ALA A 108 -16.22 11.49 -4.46
N VAL A 109 -16.51 10.76 -5.56
CA VAL A 109 -17.89 10.40 -5.93
C VAL A 109 -18.52 9.47 -4.89
N LEU A 110 -17.77 8.50 -4.36
CA LEU A 110 -18.27 7.61 -3.32
C LEU A 110 -18.51 8.34 -2.00
N GLU A 111 -17.62 9.25 -1.61
CA GLU A 111 -17.79 10.15 -0.46
C GLU A 111 -19.07 11.00 -0.60
N ALA A 112 -19.27 11.67 -1.74
CA ALA A 112 -20.49 12.45 -1.97
C ALA A 112 -21.77 11.59 -1.95
N ARG A 113 -21.72 10.37 -2.49
CA ARG A 113 -22.86 9.43 -2.43
C ARG A 113 -23.15 8.99 -0.99
N SER A 114 -22.12 8.71 -0.22
CA SER A 114 -22.22 8.38 1.20
C SER A 114 -22.80 9.54 2.00
N ALA A 115 -22.32 10.77 1.79
CA ALA A 115 -22.84 11.99 2.42
C ALA A 115 -24.34 12.20 2.14
N LEU A 116 -24.83 11.80 0.96
CA LEU A 116 -26.25 11.82 0.58
C LEU A 116 -27.07 10.62 1.09
N GLY A 117 -26.46 9.66 1.80
CA GLY A 117 -27.14 8.46 2.31
C GLY A 117 -27.43 7.40 1.25
N ASP A 118 -26.64 7.34 0.18
CA ASP A 118 -26.86 6.37 -0.89
C ASP A 118 -26.38 4.96 -0.52
N LEU A 119 -27.28 4.16 0.05
CA LEU A 119 -27.01 2.74 0.35
C LEU A 119 -26.61 1.89 -0.87
N THR A 120 -26.83 2.35 -2.10
CA THR A 120 -26.33 1.63 -3.30
C THR A 120 -24.82 1.77 -3.49
N ALA A 121 -24.15 2.64 -2.73
CA ALA A 121 -22.69 2.79 -2.74
C ALA A 121 -21.96 1.77 -1.86
N VAL A 122 -22.66 1.07 -0.95
CA VAL A 122 -22.06 0.17 0.06
C VAL A 122 -21.09 -0.84 -0.54
N GLY A 123 -21.46 -1.49 -1.65
CA GLY A 123 -20.57 -2.49 -2.27
C GLY A 123 -19.28 -1.90 -2.84
N ALA A 124 -19.32 -0.68 -3.36
CA ALA A 124 -18.15 0.03 -3.88
C ALA A 124 -17.27 0.60 -2.73
N LEU A 125 -17.91 1.09 -1.67
CA LEU A 125 -17.23 1.51 -0.45
C LEU A 125 -16.53 0.34 0.25
N SER A 126 -17.15 -0.85 0.24
CA SER A 126 -16.55 -2.09 0.75
C SER A 126 -15.30 -2.46 -0.03
N THR A 127 -15.33 -2.34 -1.36
CA THR A 127 -14.12 -2.50 -2.20
C THR A 127 -13.04 -1.50 -1.84
N LEU A 128 -13.41 -0.24 -1.59
CA LEU A 128 -12.45 0.80 -1.20
C LEU A 128 -11.83 0.51 0.17
N ALA A 129 -12.66 0.09 1.15
CA ALA A 129 -12.27 -0.33 2.50
C ALA A 129 -11.42 -1.62 2.53
N PHE A 130 -11.51 -2.45 1.49
CA PHE A 130 -10.67 -3.64 1.32
C PHE A 130 -9.44 -3.39 0.43
N GLY A 131 -9.21 -2.13 0.04
CA GLY A 131 -8.08 -1.75 -0.80
C GLY A 131 -6.74 -1.90 -0.08
N PRO A 132 -5.66 -2.25 -0.81
CA PRO A 132 -4.32 -2.35 -0.25
C PRO A 132 -3.71 -0.97 0.08
N TRP A 133 -4.31 0.10 -0.45
CA TRP A 133 -3.85 1.46 -0.22
C TRP A 133 -4.51 2.02 1.02
N ARG A 134 -3.71 2.20 2.08
CA ARG A 134 -4.19 2.69 3.38
C ARG A 134 -5.09 3.92 3.29
N HIS A 135 -4.68 4.95 2.54
CA HIS A 135 -5.46 6.18 2.41
C HIS A 135 -6.85 5.95 1.77
N ARG A 136 -6.94 5.04 0.78
CA ARG A 136 -8.22 4.66 0.17
C ARG A 136 -9.07 3.87 1.15
N ARG A 137 -8.46 2.91 1.83
CA ARG A 137 -9.15 2.12 2.85
C ARG A 137 -9.76 2.98 3.94
N GLU A 138 -9.01 3.95 4.46
CA GLU A 138 -9.48 4.89 5.49
C GLU A 138 -10.72 5.68 5.02
N ILE A 139 -10.75 6.12 3.75
CA ILE A 139 -11.94 6.74 3.14
C ILE A 139 -13.11 5.74 3.12
N GLY A 140 -12.91 4.55 2.55
CA GLY A 140 -13.97 3.55 2.45
C GLY A 140 -14.59 3.18 3.81
N GLU A 141 -13.75 3.03 4.84
CA GLU A 141 -14.20 2.75 6.20
C GLU A 141 -14.96 3.90 6.84
N ALA A 142 -14.48 5.14 6.68
CA ALA A 142 -15.16 6.33 7.19
C ALA A 142 -16.55 6.49 6.57
N GLU A 143 -16.66 6.34 5.26
CA GLU A 143 -17.94 6.46 4.56
C GLU A 143 -18.93 5.32 4.91
N LEU A 144 -18.43 4.11 5.15
CA LEU A 144 -19.26 3.02 5.67
C LEU A 144 -19.76 3.32 7.09
N ASP A 145 -18.95 3.96 7.94
CA ASP A 145 -19.37 4.41 9.26
C ASP A 145 -20.43 5.50 9.18
N GLU A 146 -20.30 6.45 8.24
CA GLU A 146 -21.31 7.49 8.03
C GLU A 146 -22.66 6.91 7.59
N LEU A 147 -22.65 5.99 6.63
CA LEU A 147 -23.86 5.28 6.21
C LEU A 147 -24.47 4.46 7.36
N THR A 148 -23.63 3.82 8.17
CA THR A 148 -24.06 3.07 9.35
C THR A 148 -24.68 3.98 10.40
N ALA A 149 -24.09 5.15 10.67
CA ALA A 149 -24.62 6.13 11.59
C ALA A 149 -25.96 6.71 11.12
N ARG A 150 -26.15 6.90 9.82
CA ARG A 150 -27.38 7.46 9.23
C ARG A 150 -28.52 6.44 9.14
N HIS A 151 -28.23 5.21 8.72
CA HIS A 151 -29.25 4.20 8.39
C HIS A 151 -29.31 3.01 9.35
N GLY A 152 -28.35 2.89 10.26
CA GLY A 152 -28.17 1.74 11.14
C GLY A 152 -27.39 0.61 10.48
N ALA A 153 -26.76 -0.22 11.32
CA ALA A 153 -25.93 -1.35 10.89
C ALA A 153 -26.72 -2.37 10.03
N GLU A 154 -27.96 -2.68 10.41
CA GLU A 154 -28.80 -3.63 9.67
C GLU A 154 -29.02 -3.22 8.21
N ALA A 155 -29.21 -1.92 7.95
CA ALA A 155 -29.45 -1.42 6.60
C ALA A 155 -28.21 -1.53 5.70
N VAL A 156 -27.01 -1.36 6.28
CA VAL A 156 -25.73 -1.53 5.57
C VAL A 156 -25.44 -3.01 5.36
N LEU A 157 -25.59 -3.85 6.40
CA LEU A 157 -25.40 -5.30 6.31
C LEU A 157 -26.31 -5.95 5.25
N ALA A 158 -27.56 -5.47 5.10
CA ALA A 158 -28.49 -5.95 4.08
C ALA A 158 -28.04 -5.67 2.63
N ARG A 159 -26.98 -4.87 2.42
CA ARG A 159 -26.39 -4.57 1.10
C ARG A 159 -25.10 -5.33 0.81
N LEU A 160 -24.58 -6.07 1.78
CA LEU A 160 -23.32 -6.81 1.67
C LEU A 160 -23.58 -8.24 1.19
N ASP A 161 -22.72 -8.73 0.30
CA ASP A 161 -22.75 -10.09 -0.20
C ASP A 161 -21.63 -10.93 0.42
N VAL A 162 -21.98 -11.93 1.22
CA VAL A 162 -21.02 -12.83 1.87
C VAL A 162 -20.14 -13.61 0.88
N ALA A 163 -20.52 -13.71 -0.40
CA ALA A 163 -19.66 -14.29 -1.42
C ALA A 163 -18.40 -13.46 -1.68
N ARG A 164 -18.46 -12.13 -1.46
CA ARG A 164 -17.39 -11.19 -1.75
C ARG A 164 -16.48 -10.98 -0.53
N PRO A 165 -15.15 -11.14 -0.65
CA PRO A 165 -14.23 -10.93 0.47
C PRO A 165 -14.25 -9.49 0.99
N GLU A 166 -14.43 -8.50 0.10
CA GLU A 166 -14.54 -7.09 0.46
C GLU A 166 -15.68 -6.86 1.46
N ASP A 167 -16.84 -7.44 1.15
CA ASP A 167 -18.05 -7.33 1.95
C ASP A 167 -17.94 -8.14 3.25
N ARG A 168 -17.34 -9.34 3.21
CA ARG A 168 -17.04 -10.13 4.43
C ARG A 168 -16.13 -9.38 5.40
N SER A 169 -15.09 -8.68 4.91
CA SER A 169 -14.23 -7.84 5.74
C SER A 169 -15.02 -6.75 6.46
N VAL A 170 -15.96 -6.10 5.78
CA VAL A 170 -16.85 -5.09 6.38
C VAL A 170 -17.77 -5.73 7.42
N ILE A 171 -18.36 -6.90 7.14
CA ILE A 171 -19.18 -7.65 8.12
C ILE A 171 -18.38 -7.94 9.38
N VAL A 172 -17.15 -8.45 9.26
CA VAL A 172 -16.25 -8.72 10.39
C VAL A 172 -15.99 -7.46 11.20
N ARG A 173 -15.69 -6.34 10.52
CA ARG A 173 -15.50 -5.04 11.18
C ARG A 173 -16.76 -4.62 11.94
N MET A 174 -17.94 -4.72 11.35
CA MET A 174 -19.21 -4.33 11.98
C MET A 174 -19.54 -5.21 13.20
N ARG A 175 -19.36 -6.53 13.09
CA ARG A 175 -19.51 -7.47 14.22
C ARG A 175 -18.61 -7.08 15.40
N ARG A 176 -17.34 -6.75 15.11
CA ARG A 176 -16.41 -6.25 16.15
C ARG A 176 -16.90 -4.96 16.80
N HIS A 177 -17.42 -4.01 16.03
CA HIS A 177 -17.96 -2.75 16.60
C HIS A 177 -19.19 -2.99 17.48
N ALA A 178 -19.97 -4.03 17.18
CA ALA A 178 -21.07 -4.50 18.03
C ALA A 178 -20.62 -5.29 19.28
N GLY A 179 -19.31 -5.49 19.46
CA GLY A 179 -18.75 -6.26 20.58
C GLY A 179 -18.85 -7.78 20.41
N GLU A 180 -19.16 -8.26 19.21
CA GLU A 180 -19.20 -9.69 18.93
C GLU A 180 -17.80 -10.30 18.85
N ASP A 181 -17.73 -11.62 19.09
CA ASP A 181 -16.52 -12.38 18.78
C ASP A 181 -16.37 -12.54 17.27
N VAL A 182 -15.17 -12.27 16.76
CA VAL A 182 -14.81 -12.39 15.34
C VAL A 182 -13.65 -13.36 15.10
N THR A 183 -13.30 -14.15 16.12
CA THR A 183 -12.19 -15.10 16.05
C THR A 183 -12.41 -16.17 14.97
N ASP A 184 -13.66 -16.48 14.62
CA ASP A 184 -14.04 -17.35 13.51
C ASP A 184 -13.52 -16.86 12.16
N ALA A 185 -13.39 -15.54 11.97
CA ALA A 185 -12.93 -14.94 10.72
C ALA A 185 -11.43 -15.15 10.45
N LEU A 186 -10.65 -15.62 11.43
CA LEU A 186 -9.26 -16.07 11.19
C LEU A 186 -9.19 -17.26 10.21
N ALA A 187 -10.30 -17.99 10.05
CA ALA A 187 -10.42 -19.09 9.11
C ALA A 187 -11.08 -18.71 7.77
N ASP A 188 -11.27 -17.41 7.48
CA ASP A 188 -11.79 -16.97 6.18
C ASP A 188 -10.86 -17.46 5.04
N PRO A 189 -11.41 -18.00 3.94
CA PRO A 189 -10.60 -18.44 2.81
C PRO A 189 -9.84 -17.31 2.12
N ASP A 190 -10.27 -16.06 2.28
CA ASP A 190 -9.52 -14.90 1.79
C ASP A 190 -8.55 -14.39 2.87
N ARG A 191 -7.25 -14.43 2.57
CA ARG A 191 -6.19 -14.02 3.50
C ARG A 191 -6.28 -12.54 3.90
N GLY A 192 -6.82 -11.67 3.07
CA GLY A 192 -7.05 -10.28 3.43
C GLY A 192 -8.12 -10.14 4.51
N VAL A 193 -9.19 -10.94 4.46
CA VAL A 193 -10.22 -10.96 5.52
C VAL A 193 -9.63 -11.51 6.82
N ALA A 194 -8.90 -12.63 6.75
CA ALA A 194 -8.25 -13.21 7.92
C ALA A 194 -7.20 -12.27 8.56
N HIS A 195 -6.44 -11.55 7.73
CA HIS A 195 -5.51 -10.51 8.18
C HIS A 195 -6.23 -9.37 8.90
N ARG A 196 -7.34 -8.85 8.34
CA ARG A 196 -8.13 -7.79 9.02
C ARG A 196 -8.73 -8.30 10.34
N ALA A 197 -9.21 -9.53 10.36
CA ALA A 197 -9.71 -10.16 11.58
C ALA A 197 -8.65 -10.21 12.68
N GLN A 198 -7.40 -10.59 12.38
CA GLN A 198 -6.35 -10.63 13.40
C GLN A 198 -6.02 -9.24 13.98
N GLU A 199 -6.11 -8.17 13.19
CA GLU A 199 -5.88 -6.80 13.67
C GLU A 199 -6.94 -6.35 14.69
N PHE A 200 -8.16 -6.89 14.58
CA PHE A 200 -9.26 -6.54 15.46
C PHE A 200 -9.25 -7.27 16.82
N LEU A 201 -8.55 -8.40 16.92
CA LEU A 201 -8.52 -9.20 18.14
C LEU A 201 -7.62 -8.55 19.20
N ALA A 202 -8.10 -8.55 20.45
CA ALA A 202 -7.45 -7.87 21.58
C ALA A 202 -7.45 -8.69 22.88
N ASP A 203 -7.88 -9.96 22.83
CA ASP A 203 -7.98 -10.86 24.00
C ASP A 203 -7.03 -12.06 23.84
N PRO A 204 -5.84 -12.03 24.48
CA PRO A 204 -4.88 -13.14 24.45
C PRO A 204 -5.44 -14.46 25.00
N VAL A 205 -6.33 -14.43 26.00
CA VAL A 205 -6.90 -15.65 26.59
C VAL A 205 -7.80 -16.35 25.58
N ARG A 206 -8.63 -15.57 24.88
CA ARG A 206 -9.49 -16.08 23.81
C ARG A 206 -8.68 -16.66 22.65
N LEU A 207 -7.62 -15.97 22.22
CA LEU A 207 -6.73 -16.44 21.15
C LEU A 207 -6.10 -17.79 21.47
N ARG A 208 -5.62 -17.99 22.71
CA ARG A 208 -5.10 -19.29 23.15
C ARG A 208 -6.16 -20.40 23.08
N GLY A 209 -7.40 -20.10 23.46
CA GLY A 209 -8.51 -21.04 23.32
C GLY A 209 -8.84 -21.37 21.85
N ALA A 210 -8.72 -20.39 20.96
CA ALA A 210 -9.00 -20.54 19.54
C ALA A 210 -8.00 -21.41 18.79
N LEU A 211 -6.72 -21.44 19.22
CA LEU A 211 -5.68 -22.28 18.60
C LEU A 211 -6.06 -23.76 18.54
N ALA A 212 -6.71 -24.27 19.59
CA ALA A 212 -7.17 -25.66 19.64
C ALA A 212 -8.38 -25.94 18.74
N ALA A 213 -9.23 -24.94 18.52
CA ALA A 213 -10.48 -25.05 17.78
C ALA A 213 -10.37 -24.66 16.30
N ALA A 214 -9.28 -23.98 15.91
CA ALA A 214 -9.15 -23.43 14.56
C ALA A 214 -9.13 -24.56 13.50
N PRO A 215 -9.94 -24.45 12.43
CA PRO A 215 -10.16 -25.55 11.49
C PRO A 215 -9.01 -25.77 10.50
N THR A 216 -8.14 -24.78 10.32
CA THR A 216 -7.03 -24.82 9.34
C THR A 216 -5.72 -24.41 9.97
N GLU A 217 -4.62 -24.82 9.36
CA GLU A 217 -3.27 -24.41 9.77
C GLU A 217 -3.08 -22.89 9.64
N GLU A 218 -3.53 -22.28 8.53
CA GLU A 218 -3.47 -20.82 8.34
C GLU A 218 -4.22 -20.06 9.45
N ALA A 219 -5.41 -20.54 9.85
CA ALA A 219 -6.17 -19.92 10.94
C ALA A 219 -5.42 -20.00 12.29
N LYS A 220 -4.74 -21.12 12.57
CA LYS A 220 -3.89 -21.25 13.75
C LYS A 220 -2.73 -20.26 13.70
N LEU A 221 -2.07 -20.12 12.56
CA LEU A 221 -0.95 -19.19 12.40
C LEU A 221 -1.38 -17.73 12.49
N TRP A 222 -2.56 -17.36 11.98
CA TRP A 222 -3.12 -16.04 12.22
C TRP A 222 -3.43 -15.79 13.70
N ALA A 223 -3.92 -16.79 14.43
CA ALA A 223 -4.11 -16.69 15.87
C ALA A 223 -2.79 -16.56 16.64
N VAL A 224 -1.73 -17.30 16.24
CA VAL A 224 -0.38 -17.14 16.78
C VAL A 224 0.15 -15.74 16.50
N TYR A 225 -0.02 -15.22 15.28
CA TYR A 225 0.43 -13.89 14.92
C TYR A 225 -0.31 -12.80 15.70
N ALA A 226 -1.62 -12.92 15.86
CA ALA A 226 -2.43 -12.03 16.71
C ALA A 226 -1.94 -12.05 18.16
N LEU A 227 -1.63 -13.23 18.69
CA LEU A 227 -1.14 -13.40 20.05
C LEU A 227 0.24 -12.76 20.23
N HIS A 228 1.15 -12.98 19.28
CA HIS A 228 2.48 -12.36 19.26
C HIS A 228 2.35 -10.83 19.27
N ARG A 229 1.53 -10.25 18.39
CA ARG A 229 1.31 -8.79 18.32
C ARG A 229 0.82 -8.20 19.65
N LEU A 230 0.01 -8.95 20.41
CA LEU A 230 -0.55 -8.47 21.68
C LEU A 230 0.37 -8.68 22.89
N THR A 231 1.28 -9.65 22.83
CA THR A 231 2.11 -10.07 23.98
C THR A 231 3.57 -9.75 23.82
N ASP A 232 4.05 -9.59 22.58
CA ASP A 232 5.45 -9.50 22.20
C ASP A 232 6.30 -10.69 22.71
N ASP A 233 5.65 -11.83 23.01
CA ASP A 233 6.32 -13.01 23.56
C ASP A 233 6.85 -13.89 22.42
N THR A 234 8.10 -13.63 22.01
CA THR A 234 8.80 -14.44 20.99
C THR A 234 9.00 -15.90 21.43
N ALA A 235 9.15 -16.16 22.73
CA ALA A 235 9.37 -17.52 23.22
C ALA A 235 8.10 -18.36 23.12
N GLU A 236 6.95 -17.80 23.52
CA GLU A 236 5.63 -18.40 23.33
C GLU A 236 5.33 -18.60 21.84
N THR A 237 5.62 -17.59 21.01
CA THR A 237 5.40 -17.66 19.56
C THR A 237 6.20 -18.80 18.92
N ARG A 238 7.49 -18.93 19.28
CA ARG A 238 8.35 -20.02 18.79
C ARG A 238 7.85 -21.38 19.28
N HIS A 239 7.46 -21.49 20.55
CA HIS A 239 6.93 -22.73 21.10
C HIS A 239 5.68 -23.19 20.33
N LEU A 240 4.71 -22.30 20.11
CA LEU A 240 3.49 -22.60 19.35
C LEU A 240 3.82 -22.96 17.89
N TYR A 241 4.77 -22.26 17.26
CA TYR A 241 5.22 -22.60 15.90
C TYR A 241 5.83 -24.00 15.82
N GLU A 242 6.60 -24.40 16.84
CA GLU A 242 7.15 -25.75 16.95
C GLU A 242 6.07 -26.81 17.16
N GLU A 243 5.08 -26.55 18.03
CA GLU A 243 3.94 -27.45 18.26
C GLU A 243 3.10 -27.66 17.00
N LEU A 244 2.97 -26.63 16.16
CA LEU A 244 2.29 -26.72 14.86
C LEU A 244 3.13 -27.45 13.79
N GLY A 245 4.34 -27.90 14.10
CA GLY A 245 5.20 -28.63 13.17
C GLY A 245 6.03 -27.75 12.24
N ARG A 246 6.22 -26.47 12.60
CA ARG A 246 6.96 -25.47 11.80
C ARG A 246 6.44 -25.35 10.35
N PRO A 247 5.15 -25.06 10.16
CA PRO A 247 4.58 -24.93 8.83
C PRO A 247 5.28 -23.82 8.02
N ARG A 248 5.48 -24.07 6.72
CA ARG A 248 6.17 -23.18 5.79
C ARG A 248 5.46 -23.13 4.44
N VAL A 249 5.67 -22.05 3.71
CA VAL A 249 5.30 -21.99 2.28
C VAL A 249 6.41 -22.65 1.50
N GLU A 250 6.13 -23.80 0.90
CA GLU A 250 7.09 -24.55 0.09
C GLU A 250 7.29 -23.85 -1.27
N VAL A 251 8.53 -23.46 -1.55
CA VAL A 251 8.93 -22.85 -2.82
C VAL A 251 9.98 -23.75 -3.47
N SER A 252 9.60 -24.41 -4.56
CA SER A 252 10.47 -25.37 -5.25
C SER A 252 11.77 -24.71 -5.71
N GLY A 253 12.91 -25.27 -5.29
CA GLY A 253 14.24 -24.81 -5.67
C GLY A 253 14.83 -23.71 -4.78
N LEU A 254 14.04 -23.14 -3.86
CA LEU A 254 14.53 -22.12 -2.92
C LEU A 254 15.23 -22.82 -1.75
N ASP A 255 16.55 -22.67 -1.65
CA ASP A 255 17.31 -23.18 -0.51
C ASP A 255 17.22 -22.27 0.73
N GLU A 256 17.68 -22.79 1.87
CA GLU A 256 17.58 -22.13 3.17
C GLU A 256 18.37 -20.82 3.27
N GLU A 257 19.46 -20.63 2.52
CA GLU A 257 20.24 -19.40 2.56
C GLU A 257 19.46 -18.25 1.92
N LEU A 258 18.92 -18.49 0.72
CA LEU A 258 18.07 -17.53 0.01
C LEU A 258 16.76 -17.30 0.77
N ARG A 259 16.16 -18.38 1.28
CA ARG A 259 14.94 -18.29 2.08
C ARG A 259 15.15 -17.43 3.31
N ALA A 260 16.22 -17.64 4.08
CA ALA A 260 16.49 -16.84 5.27
C ALA A 260 16.65 -15.34 4.94
N ALA A 261 17.37 -15.00 3.86
CA ALA A 261 17.50 -13.63 3.41
C ALA A 261 16.13 -12.99 3.06
N ILE A 262 15.33 -13.69 2.25
CA ILE A 262 14.03 -13.20 1.79
C ILE A 262 13.00 -13.12 2.93
N VAL A 263 12.93 -14.15 3.77
CA VAL A 263 11.99 -14.22 4.91
C VAL A 263 12.26 -13.10 5.90
N HIS A 264 13.52 -12.86 6.26
CA HIS A 264 13.85 -11.86 7.26
C HIS A 264 13.79 -10.42 6.74
N GLU A 265 14.01 -10.21 5.43
CA GLU A 265 13.80 -8.91 4.81
C GLU A 265 12.32 -8.58 4.66
N TYR A 266 11.55 -9.48 4.04
CA TYR A 266 10.19 -9.17 3.58
C TYR A 266 9.08 -9.70 4.50
N GLY A 267 9.34 -10.75 5.27
CA GLY A 267 8.35 -11.36 6.17
C GLY A 267 7.73 -10.35 7.15
N PRO A 268 8.51 -9.56 7.91
CA PRO A 268 7.97 -8.61 8.89
C PRO A 268 7.04 -7.55 8.31
N TRP A 269 7.29 -7.14 7.05
CA TRP A 269 6.57 -6.07 6.37
C TRP A 269 5.67 -6.59 5.24
N ALA A 270 5.47 -7.90 5.17
CA ALA A 270 4.68 -8.53 4.14
C ALA A 270 3.27 -7.90 4.10
N GLU A 271 2.71 -7.77 2.92
CA GLU A 271 1.40 -7.12 2.70
C GLU A 271 0.25 -8.01 3.18
N GLU A 272 -0.91 -7.40 3.44
CA GLU A 272 -2.06 -8.00 4.14
C GLU A 272 -2.50 -9.38 3.60
N ARG A 273 -2.35 -9.62 2.29
CA ARG A 273 -2.75 -10.88 1.63
C ARG A 273 -1.68 -11.97 1.63
N SER A 274 -0.52 -11.72 2.21
CA SER A 274 0.56 -12.71 2.31
C SER A 274 0.15 -13.86 3.23
N ASP A 275 0.61 -15.07 2.92
CA ASP A 275 0.41 -16.23 3.79
C ASP A 275 1.02 -15.96 5.18
N PRO A 276 0.30 -16.25 6.28
CA PRO A 276 0.80 -16.02 7.63
C PRO A 276 2.08 -16.80 7.94
N ARG A 277 2.35 -17.92 7.24
CA ARG A 277 3.59 -18.71 7.39
C ARG A 277 4.84 -17.87 7.18
N TRP A 278 4.84 -16.93 6.23
CA TRP A 278 6.00 -16.06 5.98
C TRP A 278 6.33 -15.16 7.18
N ARG A 279 5.31 -14.59 7.82
CA ARG A 279 5.47 -13.74 9.01
C ARG A 279 5.92 -14.54 10.22
N ILE A 280 5.25 -15.67 10.49
CA ILE A 280 5.57 -16.51 11.64
C ILE A 280 6.98 -17.10 11.50
N GLU A 281 7.39 -17.49 10.29
CA GLU A 281 8.74 -17.96 10.06
C GLU A 281 9.76 -16.88 10.41
N ALA A 282 9.62 -15.67 9.89
CA ALA A 282 10.52 -14.54 10.20
C ALA A 282 10.64 -14.25 11.70
N LEU A 283 9.55 -14.42 12.46
CA LEU A 283 9.53 -14.25 13.91
C LEU A 283 10.21 -15.40 14.66
N CYS A 284 10.12 -16.62 14.13
CA CYS A 284 10.54 -17.83 14.84
C CYS A 284 11.95 -18.30 14.49
N THR A 285 12.45 -17.96 13.30
CA THR A 285 13.79 -18.34 12.80
C THR A 285 14.84 -17.29 13.12
N GLN A 286 16.11 -17.65 12.97
CA GLN A 286 17.22 -16.72 13.16
C GLN A 286 17.50 -15.96 11.86
N PRO A 287 17.66 -14.63 11.92
CA PRO A 287 18.08 -13.87 10.74
C PRO A 287 19.46 -14.31 10.26
N PRO A 288 19.76 -14.12 8.96
CA PRO A 288 21.12 -14.27 8.47
C PRO A 288 22.10 -13.43 9.31
N PRO A 289 23.36 -13.89 9.49
CA PRO A 289 24.38 -13.10 10.18
C PRO A 289 24.50 -11.72 9.53
N ALA A 290 24.45 -10.66 10.35
CA ALA A 290 24.63 -9.31 9.85
C ALA A 290 25.98 -9.19 9.13
N ALA A 291 25.95 -8.80 7.87
CA ALA A 291 27.14 -8.50 7.09
C ALA A 291 27.45 -7.01 7.24
N ASP A 292 28.71 -6.67 7.57
CA ASP A 292 29.17 -5.27 7.50
C ASP A 292 29.09 -4.80 6.03
N PRO A 293 28.25 -3.79 5.71
CA PRO A 293 28.11 -3.30 4.34
C PRO A 293 29.45 -2.85 3.74
N ALA A 294 30.30 -2.19 4.53
CA ALA A 294 31.59 -1.69 4.07
C ALA A 294 32.56 -2.85 3.76
N GLU A 295 32.61 -3.87 4.62
CA GLU A 295 33.44 -5.06 4.37
C GLU A 295 32.97 -5.81 3.12
N ARG A 296 31.65 -5.98 2.95
CA ARG A 296 31.06 -6.65 1.78
C ARG A 296 31.46 -5.94 0.49
N LEU A 297 31.26 -4.63 0.42
CA LEU A 297 31.57 -3.84 -0.77
C LEU A 297 33.08 -3.77 -1.03
N GLN A 298 33.89 -3.58 0.01
CA GLN A 298 35.34 -3.61 -0.11
C GLN A 298 35.83 -4.95 -0.68
N ARG A 299 35.26 -6.07 -0.21
CA ARG A 299 35.58 -7.41 -0.69
C ARG A 299 35.21 -7.59 -2.17
N ALA A 300 34.02 -7.14 -2.58
CA ALA A 300 33.60 -7.19 -3.98
C ALA A 300 34.52 -6.35 -4.88
N SER A 301 34.77 -5.08 -4.52
CA SER A 301 35.67 -4.21 -5.28
C SER A 301 37.11 -4.75 -5.34
N ALA A 302 37.61 -5.33 -4.25
CA ALA A 302 38.95 -5.95 -4.24
C ALA A 302 39.02 -7.16 -5.18
N ALA A 303 37.99 -8.01 -5.21
CA ALA A 303 37.91 -9.17 -6.09
C ALA A 303 37.89 -8.76 -7.58
N LEU A 304 37.06 -7.78 -7.92
CA LEU A 304 36.97 -7.24 -9.28
C LEU A 304 38.29 -6.56 -9.70
N THR A 305 38.93 -5.84 -8.78
CA THR A 305 40.26 -5.24 -9.02
C THR A 305 41.32 -6.31 -9.27
N ALA A 306 41.34 -7.37 -8.47
CA ALA A 306 42.28 -8.48 -8.64
C ALA A 306 42.08 -9.24 -9.96
N ALA A 307 40.86 -9.26 -10.48
CA ALA A 307 40.53 -9.80 -11.80
C ALA A 307 40.85 -8.83 -12.96
N GLY A 308 41.35 -7.61 -12.68
CA GLY A 308 41.70 -6.62 -13.70
C GLY A 308 40.51 -5.86 -14.29
N LEU A 309 39.35 -5.90 -13.65
CA LEU A 309 38.09 -5.34 -14.18
C LEU A 309 37.91 -3.83 -13.89
N ALA A 310 38.86 -3.20 -13.18
CA ALA A 310 38.86 -1.77 -12.86
C ALA A 310 37.51 -1.24 -12.33
N PRO A 311 37.02 -1.77 -11.17
CA PRO A 311 35.72 -1.38 -10.64
C PRO A 311 35.69 0.09 -10.21
N LYS A 312 34.55 0.74 -10.47
CA LYS A 312 34.22 2.07 -9.95
C LYS A 312 33.83 1.97 -8.47
N PRO A 313 33.79 3.11 -7.73
CA PRO A 313 33.21 3.13 -6.40
C PRO A 313 31.78 2.58 -6.41
N PRO A 314 31.41 1.71 -5.46
CA PRO A 314 30.04 1.24 -5.31
C PRO A 314 29.08 2.41 -5.05
N LEU A 315 27.88 2.32 -5.61
CA LEU A 315 26.78 3.24 -5.35
C LEU A 315 25.59 2.44 -4.83
N SER A 316 24.80 3.00 -3.90
CA SER A 316 23.49 2.40 -3.61
C SER A 316 22.62 2.41 -4.87
N CYS A 317 21.69 1.46 -5.00
CA CYS A 317 20.78 1.45 -6.15
C CYS A 317 19.99 2.78 -6.30
N GLY A 318 19.59 3.41 -5.18
CA GLY A 318 18.94 4.72 -5.19
C GLY A 318 19.81 5.83 -5.79
N GLU A 319 21.11 5.85 -5.45
CA GLU A 319 22.07 6.80 -6.04
C GLU A 319 22.34 6.50 -7.52
N ALA A 320 22.46 5.23 -7.89
CA ALA A 320 22.67 4.79 -9.27
C ALA A 320 21.49 5.19 -10.18
N HIS A 321 20.26 5.02 -9.69
CA HIS A 321 19.03 5.41 -10.41
C HIS A 321 18.63 6.87 -10.19
N ARG A 322 19.30 7.59 -9.29
CA ARG A 322 19.02 8.97 -8.87
C ARG A 322 17.65 9.19 -8.22
N GLN A 323 17.00 8.10 -7.78
CA GLN A 323 15.74 8.10 -7.05
C GLN A 323 15.52 6.72 -6.42
N GLY A 324 14.60 6.66 -5.45
CA GLY A 324 14.21 5.40 -4.82
C GLY A 324 15.22 4.86 -3.82
N ASP A 325 14.95 3.65 -3.34
CA ASP A 325 15.80 2.86 -2.45
C ASP A 325 15.62 1.36 -2.74
N GLY A 326 16.45 0.50 -2.15
CA GLY A 326 16.40 -0.93 -2.43
C GLY A 326 17.42 -1.78 -1.69
N THR A 327 17.54 -3.03 -2.14
CA THR A 327 18.31 -4.07 -1.44
C THR A 327 19.61 -4.43 -2.15
N TYR A 328 20.22 -3.50 -2.89
CA TYR A 328 21.51 -3.73 -3.53
C TYR A 328 22.32 -2.45 -3.79
N ASP A 329 23.62 -2.67 -3.96
CA ASP A 329 24.60 -1.71 -4.42
C ASP A 329 25.02 -2.06 -5.87
N VAL A 330 25.32 -1.05 -6.68
CA VAL A 330 25.81 -1.16 -8.06
C VAL A 330 27.30 -0.87 -8.11
N ILE A 331 28.06 -1.76 -8.73
CA ILE A 331 29.48 -1.54 -9.03
C ILE A 331 29.65 -1.60 -10.55
N GLY A 332 29.89 -0.43 -11.16
CA GLY A 332 30.29 -0.37 -12.57
C GLY A 332 31.73 -0.86 -12.76
N TYR A 333 32.03 -1.54 -13.86
CA TYR A 333 33.37 -2.05 -14.18
C TYR A 333 33.65 -1.99 -15.70
N GLY A 334 34.94 -2.07 -16.04
CA GLY A 334 35.41 -2.03 -17.42
C GLY A 334 35.18 -0.70 -18.15
N GLU A 335 35.80 -0.57 -19.32
CA GLU A 335 35.62 0.61 -20.19
C GLU A 335 34.28 0.59 -20.95
N SER A 336 33.73 -0.61 -21.17
CA SER A 336 32.42 -0.82 -21.80
C SER A 336 31.24 -0.46 -20.89
N GLY A 337 31.49 -0.24 -19.58
CA GLY A 337 30.48 0.15 -18.62
C GLY A 337 29.56 -1.00 -18.18
N GLY A 338 30.12 -2.19 -17.96
CA GLY A 338 29.38 -3.30 -17.33
C GLY A 338 29.02 -2.95 -15.89
N GLU A 339 27.97 -3.57 -15.37
CA GLU A 339 27.47 -3.34 -14.01
C GLU A 339 27.23 -4.67 -13.30
N VAL A 340 27.65 -4.75 -12.04
CA VAL A 340 27.34 -5.87 -11.17
C VAL A 340 26.59 -5.37 -9.93
N HIS A 341 25.60 -6.14 -9.51
CA HIS A 341 24.77 -5.85 -8.35
C HIS A 341 25.23 -6.70 -7.17
N ILE A 342 25.40 -6.05 -6.01
CA ILE A 342 25.77 -6.70 -4.76
C ILE A 342 24.60 -6.53 -3.78
N SER A 343 23.95 -7.63 -3.41
CA SER A 343 22.78 -7.57 -2.53
C SER A 343 23.16 -7.08 -1.13
N THR A 344 22.28 -6.30 -0.52
CA THR A 344 22.39 -5.92 0.89
C THR A 344 21.97 -7.02 1.85
N LEU A 345 21.21 -8.01 1.35
CA LEU A 345 20.61 -9.10 2.14
C LEU A 345 21.57 -10.27 2.41
N GLY A 346 22.77 -10.24 1.83
CA GLY A 346 23.77 -11.29 2.00
C GLY A 346 24.93 -11.12 1.03
N ARG A 347 25.73 -12.17 0.88
CA ARG A 347 26.82 -12.19 -0.10
C ARG A 347 26.32 -12.73 -1.44
N PHE A 348 25.27 -12.10 -1.98
CA PHE A 348 24.71 -12.45 -3.28
C PHE A 348 25.17 -11.45 -4.33
N ALA A 349 25.51 -11.93 -5.51
CA ALA A 349 25.89 -11.12 -6.64
C ALA A 349 25.17 -11.57 -7.92
N ALA A 350 24.86 -10.63 -8.79
CA ALA A 350 24.33 -10.88 -10.13
C ALA A 350 24.72 -9.73 -11.05
N ASP A 351 24.72 -9.99 -12.35
CA ASP A 351 24.74 -8.97 -13.39
C ASP A 351 23.63 -9.25 -14.41
N HIS A 352 23.53 -8.40 -15.42
CA HIS A 352 22.62 -8.62 -16.56
C HIS A 352 23.28 -9.39 -17.70
N ASP A 353 24.60 -9.25 -17.86
CA ASP A 353 25.35 -9.72 -19.04
C ASP A 353 25.96 -11.13 -18.87
N GLU A 354 25.83 -11.73 -17.68
CA GLU A 354 26.43 -13.00 -17.26
C GLU A 354 27.94 -13.08 -17.55
N ASP A 355 28.69 -12.02 -17.21
CA ASP A 355 30.12 -11.94 -17.47
C ASP A 355 30.89 -13.03 -16.67
N PRO A 356 31.51 -14.01 -17.35
CA PRO A 356 32.13 -15.15 -16.68
C PRO A 356 33.36 -14.76 -15.85
N ASP A 357 34.03 -13.65 -16.15
CA ASP A 357 35.20 -13.19 -15.38
C ASP A 357 34.76 -12.48 -14.09
N VAL A 358 33.69 -11.68 -14.15
CA VAL A 358 33.04 -11.07 -12.99
C VAL A 358 32.52 -12.14 -12.05
N ARG A 359 31.74 -13.09 -12.59
CA ARG A 359 31.20 -14.22 -11.83
C ARG A 359 32.30 -14.96 -11.08
N ARG A 360 33.36 -15.37 -11.80
CA ARG A 360 34.48 -16.11 -11.22
C ARG A 360 35.18 -15.32 -10.11
N ALA A 361 35.38 -14.02 -10.31
CA ALA A 361 36.01 -13.15 -9.33
C ALA A 361 35.20 -13.08 -8.02
N LEU A 362 33.89 -12.88 -8.13
CA LEU A 362 33.01 -12.74 -6.97
C LEU A 362 32.76 -14.08 -6.27
N GLU A 363 32.57 -15.17 -7.01
CA GLU A 363 32.50 -16.53 -6.44
C GLU A 363 33.77 -16.87 -5.65
N SER A 364 34.95 -16.53 -6.20
CA SER A 364 36.24 -16.73 -5.51
C SER A 364 36.37 -15.88 -4.23
N ALA A 365 35.65 -14.76 -4.14
CA ALA A 365 35.61 -13.91 -2.96
C ALA A 365 34.56 -14.34 -1.93
N GLY A 366 33.82 -15.42 -2.20
CA GLY A 366 32.79 -15.98 -1.32
C GLY A 366 31.42 -15.35 -1.50
N PHE A 367 31.17 -14.71 -2.65
CA PHE A 367 29.81 -14.37 -3.07
C PHE A 367 29.16 -15.56 -3.75
N ARG A 368 27.86 -15.71 -3.54
CA ARG A 368 27.03 -16.61 -4.30
C ARG A 368 26.49 -15.88 -5.53
N TRP A 369 26.78 -16.41 -6.71
CA TRP A 369 26.24 -15.89 -7.95
C TRP A 369 24.78 -16.33 -8.13
N ILE A 370 23.90 -15.38 -8.50
CA ILE A 370 22.49 -15.62 -8.79
C ILE A 370 22.29 -15.63 -10.31
N ASP A 371 22.47 -16.82 -10.89
CA ASP A 371 22.19 -17.07 -12.30
C ASP A 371 20.69 -17.06 -12.62
N ASP A 372 20.33 -17.19 -13.89
CA ASP A 372 18.93 -17.18 -14.33
C ASP A 372 18.11 -18.34 -13.75
N ALA A 373 18.71 -19.51 -13.52
CA ALA A 373 18.01 -20.67 -12.97
C ALA A 373 17.58 -20.43 -11.53
N VAL A 374 18.46 -19.88 -10.69
CA VAL A 374 18.14 -19.49 -9.31
C VAL A 374 17.30 -18.22 -9.28
N GLY A 375 17.68 -17.22 -10.06
CA GLY A 375 17.07 -15.90 -10.09
C GLY A 375 15.61 -15.91 -10.52
N SER A 376 15.20 -16.86 -11.37
CA SER A 376 13.83 -17.00 -11.86
C SER A 376 12.89 -17.79 -10.94
N ILE A 377 13.38 -18.34 -9.82
CA ILE A 377 12.54 -19.05 -8.85
C ILE A 377 11.49 -18.07 -8.29
N ARG A 378 10.22 -18.40 -8.50
CA ARG A 378 9.08 -17.57 -8.09
C ARG A 378 8.74 -17.82 -6.63
N VAL A 379 8.86 -16.80 -5.78
CA VAL A 379 8.45 -16.84 -4.37
C VAL A 379 6.96 -16.51 -4.30
N THR A 380 6.13 -17.52 -4.07
CA THR A 380 4.67 -17.37 -4.03
C THR A 380 4.18 -16.99 -2.64
N ASP A 381 2.97 -16.42 -2.60
CA ASP A 381 2.24 -16.11 -1.37
C ASP A 381 2.92 -15.11 -0.41
N LEU A 382 4.04 -14.52 -0.83
CA LEU A 382 4.72 -13.41 -0.16
C LEU A 382 4.35 -12.12 -0.89
N GLY A 383 3.47 -11.32 -0.28
CA GLY A 383 3.04 -10.04 -0.83
C GLY A 383 4.09 -8.96 -0.58
N VAL A 384 4.89 -8.68 -1.60
CA VAL A 384 5.81 -7.54 -1.64
C VAL A 384 5.29 -6.56 -2.70
N TYR A 385 5.15 -5.30 -2.33
CA TYR A 385 4.76 -4.27 -3.28
C TYR A 385 5.90 -4.00 -4.27
N HIS A 386 5.61 -3.97 -5.57
CA HIS A 386 6.59 -3.69 -6.62
C HIS A 386 5.87 -3.08 -7.84
N PHE A 387 6.21 -1.83 -8.17
CA PHE A 387 5.63 -1.03 -9.27
C PHE A 387 4.11 -1.16 -9.42
N GLY A 388 3.36 -0.88 -8.35
CA GLY A 388 1.90 -0.91 -8.37
C GLY A 388 1.29 -2.31 -8.20
N SER A 389 2.09 -3.38 -8.27
CA SER A 389 1.62 -4.76 -8.16
C SER A 389 2.08 -5.43 -6.86
N ARG A 390 1.41 -6.54 -6.52
CA ARG A 390 1.76 -7.44 -5.40
C ARG A 390 1.77 -8.89 -5.88
N ASN A 391 2.11 -9.06 -7.16
CA ASN A 391 2.27 -10.38 -7.75
C ASN A 391 3.48 -11.08 -7.12
N PRO A 392 3.55 -12.42 -7.15
CA PRO A 392 4.76 -13.12 -6.75
C PRO A 392 5.99 -12.50 -7.42
N LEU A 393 7.08 -12.38 -6.69
CA LEU A 393 8.36 -11.90 -7.21
C LEU A 393 9.32 -13.08 -7.32
N ASP A 394 10.31 -12.96 -8.19
CA ASP A 394 11.37 -13.95 -8.29
C ASP A 394 12.54 -13.62 -7.35
N VAL A 395 13.41 -14.59 -7.12
CA VAL A 395 14.57 -14.44 -6.23
C VAL A 395 15.46 -13.28 -6.67
N ARG A 396 15.67 -13.07 -7.98
CA ARG A 396 16.50 -11.95 -8.47
C ARG A 396 15.86 -10.61 -8.08
N THR A 397 14.57 -10.43 -8.29
CA THR A 397 13.85 -9.22 -7.91
C THR A 397 13.85 -8.99 -6.40
N LEU A 398 13.76 -10.04 -5.59
CA LEU A 398 13.78 -9.92 -4.12
C LEU A 398 15.19 -9.68 -3.56
N LEU A 399 16.25 -10.21 -4.18
CA LEU A 399 17.61 -9.94 -3.70
C LEU A 399 18.14 -8.59 -4.16
N PHE A 400 17.70 -8.14 -5.33
CA PHE A 400 18.13 -6.90 -5.98
C PHE A 400 16.92 -5.97 -6.20
N TYR A 401 16.12 -5.83 -5.16
CA TYR A 401 14.90 -5.02 -5.16
C TYR A 401 15.26 -3.54 -5.27
N TRP A 402 14.50 -2.80 -6.06
CA TRP A 402 14.54 -1.32 -6.10
C TRP A 402 13.15 -0.79 -6.40
N GLN A 403 12.83 0.34 -5.79
CA GLN A 403 11.58 1.04 -6.03
C GLN A 403 11.78 2.55 -5.93
N ASP A 404 11.06 3.30 -6.77
CA ASP A 404 11.12 4.77 -6.90
C ASP A 404 10.51 5.56 -5.73
#